data_AF-A0A133U9E2-F1
#
_entry.id   AF-A0A133U9E2-F1
#
_cell.length_a   1.000
_cell.length_b   1.000
_cell.length_c   1.000
_cell.angle_alpha   90.00
_cell.angle_beta   90.00
_cell.angle_gamma   90.00
#
_symmetry.space_group_name_H-M   'P 1'
#
loop_
_entity.id
_entity.type
_entity.pdbx_description
1 polymer ?
#
loop_
_entity_poly.entity_id
_entity_poly.type
_entity_poly.pdbx_seq_one_letter_code
_entity_poly.pdbx_strand_id
1 'polypeptide(L)' 'MKDIDFVHLSDTHLGYRQYGLDERFEDWSKATKQVIDYAVDHDVDAVIHSGDLFNSAKPGRDALLQATQIFEPEG' A
#
# COMPACT_ATOMS: atom_id res chain seq x y z
N MET A 1 -17.16 22.99 -12.66
CA MET A 1 -16.97 21.73 -11.91
C MET A 1 -15.55 21.76 -11.39
N LYS A 2 -15.27 21.29 -10.17
CA LYS A 2 -13.87 21.08 -9.74
C LYS A 2 -13.34 19.87 -10.50
N ASP A 3 -12.12 19.94 -11.01
CA ASP A 3 -11.42 18.76 -11.52
C ASP A 3 -11.06 17.86 -10.34
N ILE A 4 -11.10 16.54 -10.55
CA ILE A 4 -10.81 15.53 -9.52
C ILE A 4 -9.43 14.97 -9.82
N ASP A 5 -8.53 15.09 -8.85
CA ASP A 5 -7.21 14.47 -8.89
C ASP A 5 -7.21 13.23 -8.02
N PHE A 6 -6.79 12.09 -8.56
CA PHE A 6 -6.75 10.83 -7.81
C PHE A 6 -5.57 9.96 -8.23
N VAL A 7 -5.13 9.10 -7.30
CA VAL A 7 -4.17 8.04 -7.57
C VAL A 7 -4.90 6.71 -7.71
N HIS A 8 -4.57 5.94 -8.74
CA HIS A 8 -5.07 4.58 -8.92
C HIS A 8 -3.90 3.59 -8.89
N LEU A 9 -4.00 2.58 -8.02
CA LEU A 9 -3.01 1.52 -7.86
C LEU A 9 -3.69 0.15 -7.69
N SER A 10 -2.91 -0.93 -7.82
CA SER A 10 -3.38 -2.31 -7.68
C SER A 10 -2.19 -3.25 -7.40
N ASP A 11 -2.48 -4.50 -7.05
CA ASP A 11 -1.53 -5.62 -7.05
C ASP A 11 -0.29 -5.39 -6.15
N THR A 12 -0.51 -4.80 -4.98
CA THR A 12 0.55 -4.47 -4.02
C THR A 12 1.03 -5.68 -3.21
N HIS A 13 0.25 -6.75 -3.16
CA HIS A 13 0.63 -8.05 -2.58
C HIS A 13 1.36 -7.96 -1.23
N LEU A 14 0.86 -7.13 -0.31
CA LEU A 14 1.45 -7.00 1.03
C LEU A 14 1.54 -8.36 1.73
N GLY A 15 2.63 -8.56 2.46
CA GLY A 15 2.97 -9.84 3.07
C GLY A 15 3.71 -10.83 2.17
N TYR A 16 4.02 -10.49 0.92
CA TYR A 16 4.76 -11.41 0.04
C TYR A 16 6.25 -11.48 0.42
N ARG A 17 6.69 -12.67 0.83
CA ARG A 17 8.10 -13.01 1.09
C ARG A 17 8.70 -13.71 -0.12
N GLN A 18 9.01 -12.94 -1.16
CA GLN A 18 9.65 -13.48 -2.34
C GLN A 18 10.97 -14.17 -1.94
N TYR A 19 11.14 -15.43 -2.35
CA TYR A 19 12.27 -16.29 -1.97
C TYR A 19 12.44 -16.54 -0.45
N GLY A 20 11.42 -16.24 0.36
CA GLY A 20 11.49 -16.36 1.81
C GLY A 20 12.34 -15.27 2.50
N LEU A 21 12.74 -14.22 1.78
CA LEU A 21 13.61 -13.16 2.30
C LEU A 21 12.82 -12.05 3.02
N ASP A 22 13.33 -11.61 4.17
CA ASP A 22 12.78 -10.47 4.92
C ASP A 22 12.89 -9.17 4.12
N GLU A 23 14.01 -8.93 3.45
CA GLU A 23 14.24 -7.74 2.62
C GLU A 23 13.14 -7.59 1.56
N ARG A 24 12.76 -8.70 0.91
CA ARG A 24 11.70 -8.70 -0.10
C ARG A 24 10.34 -8.42 0.49
N PHE A 25 10.05 -8.87 1.71
CA PHE A 25 8.82 -8.53 2.42
C PHE A 25 8.73 -7.03 2.72
N GLU A 26 9.85 -6.39 3.06
CA GLU A 26 9.89 -4.95 3.27
C GLU A 26 9.73 -4.16 1.96
N ASP A 27 10.33 -4.63 0.87
CA ASP A 27 10.30 -3.94 -0.44
C ASP A 27 8.86 -3.71 -0.93
N TRP A 28 7.96 -4.68 -0.77
CA TRP A 28 6.54 -4.53 -1.13
C TRP A 28 5.85 -3.42 -0.32
N SER A 29 6.11 -3.38 0.99
CA SER A 29 5.55 -2.31 1.83
C SER A 29 6.12 -0.94 1.52
N LYS A 30 7.44 -0.84 1.28
CA LYS A 30 8.11 0.42 0.94
C LYS A 30 7.59 0.98 -0.39
N ALA A 31 7.47 0.13 -1.43
CA ALA A 31 6.94 0.55 -2.72
C ALA A 31 5.49 1.03 -2.62
N THR A 32 4.66 0.33 -1.85
CA THR A 32 3.26 0.74 -1.63
C THR A 32 3.19 2.05 -0.87
N LYS A 33 3.99 2.19 0.20
CA LYS A 33 4.08 3.43 0.99
C LYS A 33 4.48 4.64 0.14
N GLN A 34 5.43 4.49 -0.78
CA GLN A 34 5.83 5.57 -1.69
C GLN A 34 4.67 6.12 -2.52
N VAL A 35 3.73 5.26 -2.96
CA VAL A 35 2.56 5.70 -3.71
C VAL A 35 1.58 6.47 -2.83
N ILE A 36 1.41 6.04 -1.57
CA ILE A 36 0.54 6.71 -0.61
C ILE A 36 1.14 8.04 -0.15
N ASP A 37 2.44 8.07 0.14
CA ASP A 37 3.16 9.30 0.48
C ASP A 37 3.07 10.30 -0.68
N TYR A 38 3.24 9.85 -1.92
CA TYR A 38 3.04 10.69 -3.10
C TYR A 38 1.61 11.27 -3.16
N ALA A 39 0.59 10.46 -2.89
CA ALA A 39 -0.80 10.91 -2.88
C ALA A 39 -1.07 11.98 -1.82
N VAL A 40 -0.51 11.78 -0.61
CA VAL A 40 -0.60 12.73 0.49
C VAL A 40 0.15 14.03 0.16
N ASP A 41 1.39 13.93 -0.32
CA ASP A 41 2.25 15.08 -0.66
C ASP A 41 1.64 15.97 -1.76
N HIS A 42 0.81 15.40 -2.63
CA HIS A 42 0.14 16.11 -3.73
C HIS A 42 -1.32 16.48 -3.44
N ASP A 43 -1.81 16.25 -2.22
CA ASP A 43 -3.18 16.58 -1.78
C ASP A 43 -4.26 16.08 -2.76
N VAL A 44 -4.13 14.83 -3.20
CA VAL A 44 -5.11 14.23 -4.13
C VAL A 44 -6.46 14.02 -3.45
N ASP A 45 -7.56 14.14 -4.20
CA ASP A 45 -8.92 14.00 -3.66
C ASP A 45 -9.22 12.55 -3.21
N ALA A 46 -8.57 11.55 -3.85
CA ALA A 46 -8.77 10.14 -3.53
C ALA A 46 -7.59 9.25 -3.93
N VAL A 47 -7.50 8.11 -3.24
CA VAL A 47 -6.70 6.95 -3.66
C VAL A 47 -7.64 5.77 -3.91
N ILE A 48 -7.51 5.15 -5.08
CA ILE A 48 -8.31 3.99 -5.49
C ILE A 48 -7.39 2.77 -5.66
N HIS A 49 -7.52 1.79 -4.77
CA HIS A 49 -6.84 0.50 -4.88
C HIS A 49 -7.77 -0.55 -5.48
N SER A 50 -7.45 -1.13 -6.64
CA SER A 50 -8.41 -1.95 -7.41
C SER A 50 -8.38 -3.46 -7.16
N GLY A 51 -7.40 -3.99 -6.43
CA GLY A 51 -7.41 -5.40 -6.05
C GLY A 51 -6.05 -5.87 -5.54
N ASP A 52 -6.00 -7.08 -4.97
CA ASP A 52 -4.75 -7.75 -4.56
C ASP A 52 -3.86 -6.93 -3.62
N LEU A 53 -4.51 -6.27 -2.64
CA LEU A 53 -3.81 -5.57 -1.55
C LEU A 53 -2.91 -6.52 -0.75
N PHE A 54 -3.36 -7.76 -0.53
CA PHE A 54 -2.63 -8.77 0.21
C PHE A 54 -2.25 -9.94 -0.70
N ASN A 55 -1.06 -10.52 -0.47
CA ASN A 55 -0.62 -11.72 -1.18
C ASN A 55 -1.43 -12.99 -0.83
N SER A 56 -2.08 -13.00 0.33
CA SER A 56 -2.88 -14.13 0.82
C SER A 56 -4.29 -13.69 1.14
N ALA A 57 -5.29 -14.50 0.77
CA ALA A 57 -6.68 -14.31 1.17
C ALA A 57 -6.88 -14.36 2.70
N LYS A 58 -5.91 -14.94 3.42
CA LYS A 58 -5.81 -14.88 4.89
C LYS A 58 -4.47 -14.22 5.23
N PRO A 59 -4.38 -12.88 5.24
CA PRO A 59 -3.14 -12.18 5.54
C PRO A 59 -2.69 -12.49 6.97
N GLY A 60 -1.38 -12.69 7.15
CA GLY A 60 -0.78 -12.84 8.47
C GLY A 60 -0.74 -11.52 9.23
N ARG A 61 -0.47 -11.58 10.54
CA ARG A 61 -0.36 -10.40 11.42
C ARG A 61 0.57 -9.33 10.84
N ASP A 62 1.75 -9.72 10.36
CA ASP A 62 2.75 -8.76 9.91
C ASP A 62 2.30 -8.02 8.62
N ALA A 63 1.54 -8.68 7.74
CA ALA A 63 0.97 -8.05 6.55
C ALA A 63 -0.14 -7.04 6.92
N LEU A 64 -0.95 -7.36 7.93
CA LEU A 64 -1.94 -6.43 8.47
C LEU A 64 -1.27 -5.20 9.11
N LEU A 65 -0.18 -5.40 9.86
CA LEU A 65 0.60 -4.32 10.45
C LEU A 65 1.24 -3.42 9.39
N GLN A 66 1.77 -3.99 8.29
CA GLN A 66 2.26 -3.19 7.16
C GLN A 66 1.15 -2.31 6.60
N ALA A 67 -0.04 -2.88 6.36
CA ALA A 67 -1.16 -2.12 5.81
C ALA A 67 -1.57 -0.97 6.75
N THR A 68 -1.71 -1.22 8.06
CA THR A 68 -2.04 -0.15 9.01
C THR A 68 -0.97 0.94 9.02
N GLN A 69 0.32 0.59 9.02
CA GLN A 69 1.40 1.57 8.97
C GLN A 69 1.45 2.39 7.67
N ILE A 70 0.96 1.83 6.56
CA ILE A 70 0.94 2.52 5.27
C ILE A 70 -0.25 3.48 5.17
N PHE A 71 -1.43 3.06 5.65
CA PHE A 71 -2.69 3.77 5.41
C PHE A 71 -3.21 4.56 6.62
N GLU A 72 -2.68 4.34 7.82
CA GLU A 72 -2.96 5.20 8.96
C GLU A 72 -2.13 6.49 8.83
N PRO A 73 -2.77 7.67 8.81
CA PRO A 73 -2.03 8.93 8.83
C PRO A 73 -1.27 9.07 10.15
N GLU A 74 -0.02 9.54 10.09
CA GLU A 74 0.67 10.00 11.29
C GLU A 74 0.00 11.28 11.79
N GLY A 75 -0.84 11.15 12.83
CA GLY A 75 -1.26 12.22 13.74
C GLY A 75 -1.89 13.47 13.13
#